data_AF-A0A7C1XP37-F1
#
_entry.id   AF-A0A7C1XP37-F1
#
_cell.length_a   1.000
_cell.length_b   1.000
_cell.length_c   1.000
_cell.angle_alpha   90.00
_cell.angle_beta   90.00
_cell.angle_gamma   90.00
#
_symmetry.space_group_name_H-M   'P 1'
#
loop_
_entity.id
_entity.type
_entity.pdbx_description
1 polymer ?
#
loop_
_entity_poly.entity_id
_entity_poly.type
_entity_poly.pdbx_seq_one_letter_code
_entity_poly.pdbx_strand_id
1 'polypeptide(L)'
;ETLQAVKRHAYHDVLKDPGEADITAHVDFSALAFAAGKGGARVHGPVTQVEFLENLNIGARAEALIANATPEQAEEIRTALRRLTHEEEMGNLFKVMALTAPGLPHPPGFVAPGFESS
;
A
#
# COMPACT_ATOMS: atom_id res chain seq x y z
N GLU A 1 -12.19 3.37 13.45
CA GLU A 1 -13.28 2.48 13.04
C GLU A 1 -13.60 2.72 11.58
N THR A 2 -13.44 1.69 10.75
CA THR A 2 -14.31 1.28 9.64
C THR A 2 -13.70 0.01 9.06
N LEU A 3 -14.22 -1.15 9.48
CA LEU A 3 -13.94 -2.42 8.82
C LEU A 3 -14.49 -2.31 7.40
N GLN A 4 -13.61 -2.33 6.40
CA GLN A 4 -14.00 -2.52 5.01
C GLN A 4 -13.29 -3.76 4.49
N ALA A 5 -14.07 -4.75 4.07
CA ALA A 5 -13.55 -5.90 3.36
C ALA A 5 -13.85 -5.78 1.87
N VAL A 6 -12.86 -6.16 1.07
CA VAL A 6 -12.97 -6.22 -0.37
C VAL A 6 -12.73 -7.65 -0.81
N LYS A 7 -13.72 -8.21 -1.50
CA LYS A 7 -13.71 -9.55 -2.09
C LYS A 7 -13.88 -9.38 -3.59
N ARG A 8 -12.92 -9.87 -4.39
CA ARG A 8 -12.98 -9.88 -5.87
C ARG A 8 -13.34 -8.50 -6.49
N HIS A 9 -12.64 -7.43 -6.08
CA HIS A 9 -12.89 -6.06 -6.57
C HIS A 9 -14.27 -5.48 -6.19
N ALA A 10 -14.92 -5.97 -5.13
CA ALA A 10 -16.14 -5.37 -4.59
C ALA A 10 -16.17 -5.39 -3.05
N TYR A 11 -16.77 -4.36 -2.45
CA TYR A 11 -17.03 -4.29 -1.01
C TYR A 11 -17.96 -5.44 -0.60
N HIS A 12 -17.57 -6.26 0.38
CA HIS A 12 -18.42 -7.36 0.88
C HIS A 12 -18.35 -7.47 2.40
N ASP A 13 -19.49 -7.79 3.02
CA ASP A 13 -19.63 -7.95 4.47
C ASP A 13 -18.91 -9.22 4.99
N VAL A 14 -18.31 -9.09 6.18
CA VAL A 14 -17.15 -9.88 6.68
C VAL A 14 -17.54 -11.23 7.31
N LEU A 15 -18.82 -11.48 7.54
CA LEU A 15 -19.25 -12.54 8.46
C LEU A 15 -19.88 -13.79 7.80
N LYS A 16 -19.76 -13.99 6.48
CA LYS A 16 -20.51 -15.07 5.81
C LYS A 16 -19.75 -16.36 5.48
N ASP A 17 -18.44 -16.35 5.24
CA ASP A 17 -17.71 -17.57 4.82
C ASP A 17 -16.23 -17.60 5.31
N PRO A 18 -15.90 -18.25 6.43
CA PRO A 18 -14.51 -18.48 6.81
C PRO A 18 -13.87 -19.57 5.93
N GLY A 19 -12.85 -19.21 5.14
CA GLY A 19 -12.00 -20.17 4.40
C GLY A 19 -11.76 -19.88 2.91
N GLU A 20 -12.59 -19.05 2.26
CA GLU A 20 -12.43 -18.73 0.81
C GLU A 20 -12.29 -17.23 0.50
N ALA A 21 -12.43 -16.37 1.50
CA ALA A 21 -12.13 -14.95 1.38
C ALA A 21 -10.70 -14.68 1.87
N ASP A 22 -9.95 -13.91 1.08
CA ASP A 22 -8.55 -13.60 1.30
C ASP A 22 -8.36 -12.93 2.69
N ILE A 23 -7.80 -13.67 3.65
CA ILE A 23 -7.52 -13.24 5.02
C ILE A 23 -6.55 -12.03 5.02
N THR A 24 -5.85 -11.79 3.91
CA THR A 24 -4.90 -10.69 3.71
C THR A 24 -5.54 -9.30 3.58
N ALA A 25 -6.83 -9.20 3.23
CA ALA A 25 -7.52 -7.91 3.12
C ALA A 25 -8.10 -7.41 4.46
N HIS A 26 -8.14 -8.27 5.49
CA HIS A 26 -8.60 -7.94 6.84
C HIS A 26 -7.41 -7.79 7.79
N VAL A 27 -6.37 -7.10 7.37
CA VAL A 27 -5.27 -6.77 8.28
C VAL A 27 -5.71 -5.62 9.18
N ASP A 28 -5.95 -5.90 10.45
CA ASP A 28 -6.10 -4.85 11.46
C ASP A 28 -4.73 -4.24 11.75
N PHE A 29 -4.37 -3.22 10.95
CA PHE A 29 -3.14 -2.48 11.10
C PHE A 29 -3.05 -1.77 12.46
N SER A 30 -4.17 -1.44 13.10
CA SER A 30 -4.15 -0.84 14.44
C SER A 30 -3.70 -1.86 15.49
N ALA A 31 -4.25 -3.07 15.43
CA ALA A 31 -3.83 -4.17 16.31
C ALA A 31 -2.36 -4.55 16.07
N LEU A 32 -1.91 -4.61 14.81
CA LEU A 32 -0.51 -4.89 14.47
C LEU A 32 0.44 -3.80 14.98
N ALA A 33 0.10 -2.52 14.77
CA ALA A 33 0.89 -1.40 15.26
C ALA A 33 1.02 -1.43 16.78
N PHE A 34 -0.08 -1.70 17.48
CA PHE A 34 -0.09 -1.80 18.93
C PHE A 34 0.81 -2.94 19.43
N ALA A 35 0.67 -4.14 18.85
CA ALA A 35 1.48 -5.30 19.24
C ALA A 35 2.98 -5.08 18.94
N ALA A 36 3.30 -4.52 17.78
CA ALA A 36 4.68 -4.23 17.39
C ALA A 36 5.33 -3.17 18.31
N GLY A 37 4.59 -2.11 18.63
CA GLY A 37 5.04 -1.09 19.57
C GLY A 37 5.28 -1.64 20.98
N LYS A 38 4.43 -2.56 21.46
CA LYS A 38 4.66 -3.30 22.72
C LYS A 38 5.92 -4.15 22.69
N GLY A 39 6.29 -4.68 21.53
CA GLY A 39 7.54 -5.41 21.30
C GLY A 39 8.78 -4.52 21.17
N GLY A 40 8.64 -3.19 21.26
CA GLY A 40 9.74 -2.23 21.14
C GLY A 40 10.12 -1.87 19.70
N ALA A 41 9.33 -2.27 18.70
CA ALA A 41 9.54 -1.85 17.31
C ALA A 41 9.03 -0.42 17.08
N ARG A 42 9.65 0.27 16.13
CA ARG A 42 9.07 1.50 15.56
C ARG A 42 8.15 1.13 14.41
N VAL A 43 6.97 1.74 14.40
CA VAL A 43 5.91 1.52 13.41
C VAL A 43 5.88 2.69 12.44
N HIS A 44 5.84 2.40 11.14
CA HIS A 44 5.69 3.38 10.07
C HIS A 44 4.43 3.04 9.26
N GLY A 45 3.57 4.04 9.04
CA GLY A 45 2.26 3.85 8.41
C GLY A 45 1.16 3.39 9.40
N PRO A 46 0.08 2.75 8.93
CA PRO A 46 -0.12 2.33 7.54
C PRO A 46 -0.32 3.53 6.60
N VAL A 47 0.12 3.37 5.35
CA VAL A 47 -0.17 4.30 4.23
C VAL A 47 -0.89 3.53 3.13
N THR A 48 -1.55 4.22 2.20
CA THR A 48 -2.12 3.60 1.01
C THR A 48 -1.02 3.09 0.07
N GLN A 49 -1.35 2.16 -0.81
CA GLN A 49 -0.41 1.66 -1.82
C GLN A 49 0.01 2.78 -2.78
N VAL A 50 -0.92 3.66 -3.18
CA VAL A 50 -0.59 4.81 -4.04
C VAL A 50 0.42 5.73 -3.36
N GLU A 51 0.16 6.17 -2.13
CA GLU A 51 1.09 7.03 -1.38
C GLU A 51 2.48 6.39 -1.25
N PHE A 52 2.54 5.10 -0.90
CA PHE A 52 3.80 4.38 -0.75
C PHE A 52 4.60 4.32 -2.06
N LEU A 53 3.95 3.99 -3.17
CA LEU A 53 4.61 3.84 -4.46
C LEU A 53 5.00 5.20 -5.07
N GLU A 54 4.19 6.24 -4.87
CA GLU A 54 4.50 7.60 -5.28
C GLU A 54 5.70 8.17 -4.51
N ASN A 55 5.76 7.94 -3.20
CA ASN A 55 6.93 8.30 -2.37
C ASN A 55 8.22 7.58 -2.81
N LEU A 56 8.09 6.44 -3.52
CA LEU A 56 9.21 5.71 -4.14
C LEU A 56 9.46 6.10 -5.60
N ASN A 57 8.78 7.13 -6.11
CA ASN A 57 8.87 7.64 -7.48
C ASN A 57 8.50 6.59 -8.56
N ILE A 58 7.43 5.81 -8.33
CA ILE A 58 6.95 4.83 -9.31
C ILE A 58 6.67 5.44 -10.68
N GLY A 59 6.18 6.68 -10.74
CA GLY A 59 5.91 7.39 -12.00
C GLY A 59 7.18 7.62 -12.82
N ALA A 60 8.25 8.12 -12.20
CA ALA A 60 9.54 8.31 -12.88
C ALA A 60 10.12 6.99 -13.39
N ARG A 61 9.93 5.89 -12.63
CA ARG A 61 10.34 4.56 -13.06
C ARG A 61 9.52 4.08 -14.27
N ALA A 62 8.20 4.30 -14.27
CA ALA A 62 7.33 3.93 -15.38
C ALA A 62 7.72 4.68 -16.67
N GLU A 63 7.96 5.98 -16.59
CA GLU A 63 8.41 6.78 -17.74
C GLU A 63 9.75 6.28 -18.30
N ALA A 64 10.71 5.95 -17.43
CA ALA A 64 12.00 5.40 -17.86
C ALA A 64 11.87 4.04 -18.57
N LEU A 65 10.91 3.20 -18.15
CA LEU A 65 10.61 1.93 -18.81
C LEU A 65 9.94 2.15 -20.17
N ILE A 66 8.95 3.04 -20.21
CA ILE A 66 8.20 3.37 -21.44
C ILE A 66 9.13 3.95 -22.51
N ALA A 67 10.13 4.74 -22.13
CA ALA A 67 11.06 5.38 -23.07
C ALA A 67 11.82 4.39 -23.98
N ASN A 68 11.97 3.13 -23.58
CA ASN A 68 12.68 2.09 -24.35
C ASN A 68 11.76 0.92 -24.75
N ALA A 69 10.45 1.06 -24.58
CA ALA A 69 9.47 0.00 -24.78
C ALA A 69 8.90 0.01 -26.21
N THR A 70 8.41 -1.15 -26.68
CA THR A 70 7.50 -1.15 -27.84
C THR A 70 6.17 -0.49 -27.47
N PRO A 71 5.35 -0.07 -28.44
CA PRO A 71 4.03 0.49 -28.15
C PRO A 71 3.15 -0.42 -27.27
N GLU A 72 3.18 -1.74 -27.51
CA GLU A 72 2.41 -2.72 -26.73
C GLU A 72 2.90 -2.77 -25.28
N GLN A 73 4.22 -2.83 -25.08
CA GLN A 73 4.82 -2.83 -23.75
C GLN A 73 4.55 -1.53 -23.00
N ALA A 74 4.56 -0.39 -23.70
CA ALA A 74 4.23 0.90 -23.09
C ALA A 74 2.80 0.92 -22.54
N GLU A 75 1.82 0.38 -23.29
CA GLU A 75 0.43 0.29 -22.84
C GLU A 75 0.25 -0.70 -21.68
N GLU A 76 0.98 -1.82 -21.69
CA GLU A 76 1.02 -2.73 -20.54
C GLU A 76 1.55 -2.04 -19.29
N ILE A 77 2.63 -1.26 -19.40
CA ILE A 77 3.20 -0.50 -18.28
C ILE A 77 2.21 0.55 -17.77
N ARG A 78 1.55 1.30 -18.66
CA ARG A 78 0.52 2.30 -18.25
C ARG A 78 -0.65 1.64 -17.54
N THR A 79 -1.12 0.51 -18.04
CA THR A 79 -2.21 -0.25 -17.43
C THR A 79 -1.82 -0.79 -16.06
N ALA A 80 -0.62 -1.34 -15.93
CA ALA A 80 -0.09 -1.83 -14.65
C ALA A 80 0.10 -0.69 -13.64
N LEU A 81 0.66 0.44 -14.08
CA LEU A 81 0.82 1.63 -13.24
C LEU A 81 -0.52 2.09 -12.70
N ARG A 82 -1.51 2.30 -13.58
CA ARG A 82 -2.87 2.68 -13.18
C ARG A 82 -3.43 1.70 -12.17
N ARG A 83 -3.34 0.39 -12.42
CA ARG A 83 -3.87 -0.60 -11.49
C ARG A 83 -3.26 -0.51 -10.10
N LEU A 84 -1.96 -0.21 -10.01
CA LEU A 84 -1.24 -0.10 -8.76
C LEU A 84 -1.49 1.22 -8.03
N THR A 85 -1.75 2.32 -8.74
CA THR A 85 -1.81 3.66 -8.12
C THR A 85 -3.20 4.30 -8.14
N HIS A 86 -4.13 3.82 -8.94
CA HIS A 86 -5.45 4.44 -9.06
C HIS A 86 -6.31 4.14 -7.83
N GLU A 87 -6.99 5.18 -7.33
CA GLU A 87 -7.82 5.14 -6.11
C GLU A 87 -8.98 4.15 -6.22
N GLU A 88 -9.59 4.05 -7.40
CA GLU A 88 -10.67 3.09 -7.71
C GLU A 88 -10.17 1.66 -7.92
N GLU A 89 -8.86 1.44 -7.96
CA GLU A 89 -8.24 0.12 -8.14
C GLU A 89 -7.46 -0.29 -6.87
N MET A 90 -6.19 -0.66 -6.97
CA MET A 90 -5.43 -1.11 -5.81
C MET A 90 -4.89 0.03 -4.96
N GLY A 91 -4.83 1.27 -5.49
CA GLY A 91 -4.16 2.40 -4.87
C GLY A 91 -4.64 2.68 -3.46
N ASN A 92 -5.95 2.81 -3.26
CA ASN A 92 -6.55 3.01 -1.93
C ASN A 92 -6.90 1.72 -1.21
N LEU A 93 -7.11 0.64 -1.96
CA LEU A 93 -7.51 -0.64 -1.42
C LEU A 93 -6.40 -1.29 -0.58
N PHE A 94 -5.16 -1.26 -1.08
CA PHE A 94 -4.03 -1.87 -0.40
C PHE A 94 -3.37 -0.86 0.53
N LYS A 95 -2.89 -1.37 1.67
CA LYS A 95 -2.18 -0.58 2.68
C LYS A 95 -0.81 -1.19 2.96
N VAL A 96 0.17 -0.35 3.28
CA VAL A 96 1.56 -0.75 3.54
C VAL A 96 1.96 -0.26 4.93
N MET A 97 2.61 -1.13 5.71
CA MET A 97 3.18 -0.81 7.02
C MET A 97 4.59 -1.38 7.11
N ALA A 98 5.49 -0.65 7.76
CA ALA A 98 6.83 -1.13 8.07
C ALA A 98 7.08 -1.13 9.57
N LEU A 99 7.76 -2.18 10.05
CA LEU A 99 8.20 -2.32 11.43
C LEU A 99 9.73 -2.34 11.44
N THR A 100 10.36 -1.46 12.21
CA THR A 100 11.82 -1.33 12.26
C THR A 100 12.33 -1.41 13.70
N ALA A 101 13.59 -1.83 13.86
CA ALA A 101 14.27 -1.72 15.15
C ALA A 101 14.50 -0.24 15.51
N PRO A 102 14.46 0.12 16.81
CA PRO A 102 14.88 1.45 17.25
C PRO A 102 16.31 1.78 16.78
N GLY A 103 16.55 3.04 16.42
CA GLY A 103 17.84 3.51 15.88
C GLY A 103 18.01 3.39 14.36
N LEU A 104 17.22 2.58 13.65
CA LEU A 104 17.29 2.50 12.17
C LEU A 104 16.78 3.77 11.46
N PRO A 105 17.30 4.09 10.27
CA PRO A 105 16.79 5.21 9.47
C PRO A 105 15.31 5.00 9.12
N HIS A 106 14.63 6.11 8.80
CA HIS A 106 13.24 6.05 8.34
C HIS A 106 13.18 5.26 7.02
N PRO A 107 12.28 4.27 6.89
CA PRO A 107 12.21 3.46 5.68
C PRO A 107 11.72 4.32 4.49
N PRO A 108 12.32 4.16 3.30
CA PRO A 108 11.83 4.78 2.07
C PRO A 108 10.36 4.44 1.80
N GLY A 109 9.63 5.34 1.15
CA GLY A 109 8.20 5.16 0.85
C GLY A 109 7.26 5.56 1.99
N PHE A 110 7.80 5.81 3.19
CA PHE A 110 7.04 6.36 4.32
C PHE A 110 7.52 7.78 4.60
N VAL A 111 6.58 8.71 4.78
CA VAL A 111 6.88 10.10 5.17
C VAL A 111 7.28 10.11 6.65
N ALA A 112 8.37 10.82 6.97
CA ALA A 112 8.77 11.01 8.35
C ALA A 112 7.70 11.84 9.10
N PRO A 113 7.32 11.47 10.34
CA PRO A 113 6.40 12.28 11.13
C PRO A 113 6.96 13.70 11.28
N GLY A 114 6.23 14.70 10.78
CA GLY A 114 6.64 16.12 10.77
C GLY A 114 6.91 16.75 9.39
N PHE A 115 6.76 15.98 8.30
CA PHE A 115 6.88 16.46 6.92
C PHE A 115 5.51 16.43 6.21
N GLU A 116 4.48 17.06 6.79
CA GLU A 116 3.27 17.37 6.03
C GLU A 116 3.55 18.65 5.23
N SER A 117 3.56 18.57 3.90
CA SER A 117 3.67 19.77 3.06
C SER A 117 2.41 20.61 3.26
N SER A 118 2.61 21.89 3.57
CA SER A 118 1.57 22.92 3.56
C SER A 118 0.91 23.06 2.19
#